data_AF-A0A7L3M8M2-F1
#
_entry.id   AF-A0A7L3M8M2-F1
#
_cell.length_a   1.000
_cell.length_b   1.000
_cell.length_c   1.000
_cell.angle_alpha   90.00
_cell.angle_beta   90.00
_cell.angle_gamma   90.00
#
_symmetry.space_group_name_H-M   'P 1'
#
loop_
_entity.id
_entity.type
_entity.pdbx_description
1 polymer ?
#
loop_
_entity_poly.entity_id
_entity_poly.type
_entity_poly.pdbx_seq_one_letter_code
_entity_poly.pdbx_strand_id
1 'polypeptide(L)'
;GIVLELLKEAMVSKLGDTKGFLIDGYPQELKDAEEFESKVTIHRLLMRSQSSQNSENSEATEERIENYYQASNPLIAYYESKTQLCKVDAEGTQEDVFLEICKTIDSFLK
;
A
#
# COMPACT_ATOMS: atom_id res chain seq x y z
N GLY A 1 -13.18 5.35 9.63
CA GLY A 1 -13.94 6.41 8.91
C GLY A 1 -14.71 5.86 7.71
N ILE A 2 -15.39 6.72 6.92
CA ILE A 2 -16.23 6.32 5.76
C ILE A 2 -15.45 5.44 4.76
N VAL A 3 -14.18 5.79 4.47
CA VAL A 3 -13.32 5.02 3.55
C VAL A 3 -13.14 3.58 4.04
N LEU A 4 -12.85 3.40 5.33
CA LEU A 4 -12.65 2.08 5.93
C LEU A 4 -13.94 1.24 5.92
N GLU A 5 -15.09 1.86 6.12
CA GLU A 5 -16.39 1.17 6.04
C GLU A 5 -16.68 0.71 4.61
N LEU A 6 -16.48 1.57 3.62
CA LEU A 6 -16.62 1.21 2.20
C LEU A 6 -15.65 0.11 1.79
N LEU A 7 -14.39 0.19 2.24
CA LEU A 7 -13.36 -0.83 1.98
C LEU A 7 -13.78 -2.17 2.58
N LYS A 8 -14.26 -2.17 3.83
CA LYS A 8 -14.72 -3.38 4.52
C LYS A 8 -15.92 -4.01 3.81
N GLU A 9 -16.91 -3.23 3.40
CA GLU A 9 -18.07 -3.72 2.67
C GLU A 9 -17.65 -4.36 1.32
N ALA A 10 -16.77 -3.70 0.58
CA ALA A 10 -16.22 -4.23 -0.66
C ALA A 10 -15.48 -5.55 -0.43
N MET A 11 -14.64 -5.63 0.60
CA MET A 11 -13.94 -6.86 0.97
C MET A 11 -14.92 -7.98 1.32
N VAL A 12 -15.89 -7.71 2.20
CA VAL A 12 -16.89 -8.69 2.63
C VAL A 12 -17.71 -9.22 1.45
N SER A 13 -18.09 -8.36 0.50
CA SER A 13 -18.84 -8.76 -0.69
C SER A 13 -18.11 -9.76 -1.60
N LYS A 14 -16.79 -9.93 -1.42
CA LYS A 14 -15.94 -10.83 -2.22
C LYS A 14 -15.35 -11.98 -1.40
N LEU A 15 -15.63 -12.04 -0.09
CA LEU A 15 -15.18 -13.15 0.76
C LEU A 15 -15.80 -14.47 0.25
N GLY A 16 -14.95 -15.41 -0.15
CA GLY A 16 -15.36 -16.72 -0.70
C GLY A 16 -15.10 -16.89 -2.20
N ASP A 17 -15.00 -15.79 -2.95
CA ASP A 17 -14.79 -15.78 -4.41
C ASP A 17 -13.45 -15.15 -4.84
N THR A 18 -12.60 -14.78 -3.88
CA THR A 18 -11.28 -14.20 -4.14
C THR A 18 -10.16 -15.01 -3.51
N LYS A 19 -8.97 -14.93 -4.13
CA LYS A 19 -7.71 -15.46 -3.59
C LYS A 19 -7.05 -14.52 -2.57
N GLY A 20 -7.50 -13.27 -2.49
CA GLY A 20 -6.95 -12.24 -1.61
C GLY A 20 -7.38 -10.83 -2.00
N PHE A 21 -6.84 -9.83 -1.31
CA PHE A 21 -7.10 -8.43 -1.58
C PHE A 21 -5.78 -7.68 -1.80
N LEU A 22 -5.70 -6.90 -2.88
CA LEU A 22 -4.67 -5.89 -3.08
C LEU A 22 -5.31 -4.55 -2.74
N ILE A 23 -4.76 -3.87 -1.74
CA ILE A 23 -5.27 -2.58 -1.26
C ILE A 23 -4.23 -1.54 -1.62
N ASP A 24 -4.54 -0.74 -2.63
CA ASP A 24 -3.62 0.21 -3.24
C ASP A 24 -3.82 1.61 -2.65
N GLY A 25 -2.74 2.21 -2.15
CA GLY A 25 -2.75 3.58 -1.61
C GLY A 25 -3.54 3.79 -0.31
N TYR A 26 -3.88 2.74 0.43
CA TYR A 26 -4.48 2.83 1.77
C TYR A 26 -3.79 1.85 2.72
N PRO A 27 -3.45 2.26 3.95
CA PRO A 27 -3.71 3.55 4.59
C PRO A 27 -2.71 4.65 4.15
N GLN A 28 -3.12 5.92 4.30
CA GLN A 28 -2.25 7.09 4.04
C GLN A 28 -1.78 7.79 5.33
N GLU A 29 -2.42 7.49 6.45
CA GLU A 29 -2.06 8.00 7.77
C GLU A 29 -1.95 6.86 8.79
N LEU A 30 -1.11 7.07 9.81
CA LEU A 30 -0.87 6.08 10.86
C LEU A 30 -2.14 5.67 11.60
N LYS A 31 -3.02 6.64 11.89
CA LYS A 31 -4.30 6.39 12.58
C LYS A 31 -5.21 5.47 11.76
N ASP A 32 -5.22 5.64 10.45
CA ASP A 32 -5.99 4.80 9.54
C ASP A 32 -5.42 3.38 9.48
N ALA A 33 -4.09 3.22 9.56
CA ALA A 33 -3.45 1.91 9.65
C ALA A 33 -3.87 1.15 10.91
N GLU A 34 -3.85 1.81 12.06
CA GLU A 34 -4.29 1.23 13.33
C GLU A 34 -5.79 0.89 13.31
N GLU A 35 -6.64 1.78 12.75
CA GLU A 35 -8.08 1.52 12.62
C GLU A 35 -8.34 0.34 11.68
N PHE A 36 -7.60 0.24 10.59
CA PHE A 36 -7.70 -0.82 9.60
C PHE A 36 -7.32 -2.17 10.18
N GLU A 37 -6.16 -2.29 10.83
CA GLU A 37 -5.72 -3.53 11.50
C GLU A 37 -6.65 -3.97 12.63
N SER A 38 -7.24 -3.01 13.37
CA SER A 38 -8.19 -3.31 14.44
C SER A 38 -9.51 -3.86 13.91
N LYS A 39 -10.00 -3.34 12.79
CA LYS A 39 -11.33 -3.68 12.23
C LYS A 39 -11.31 -4.76 11.16
N VAL A 40 -10.15 -5.00 10.56
CA VAL A 40 -9.91 -6.01 9.53
C VAL A 40 -8.79 -6.89 10.05
N THR A 41 -9.08 -8.15 10.35
CA THR A 41 -8.06 -9.11 10.76
C THR A 41 -7.17 -9.42 9.56
N ILE A 42 -6.01 -8.75 9.50
CA ILE A 42 -5.07 -8.88 8.40
C ILE A 42 -3.89 -9.67 8.90
N HIS A 43 -3.63 -10.80 8.25
CA HIS A 43 -2.38 -11.51 8.45
C HIS A 43 -1.28 -11.06 7.46
N ARG A 44 -1.60 -10.36 6.36
CA ARG A 44 -0.66 -10.10 5.25
C ARG A 44 -1.06 -8.84 4.45
N LEU A 45 -0.14 -7.88 4.28
CA LEU A 45 -0.38 -6.62 3.56
C LEU A 45 0.79 -6.32 2.63
N LEU A 46 0.51 -6.01 1.35
CA LEU A 46 1.50 -5.56 0.37
C LEU A 46 1.17 -4.12 -0.01
N MET A 47 2.08 -3.19 0.26
CA MET A 47 1.95 -1.79 -0.12
C MET A 47 2.58 -1.57 -1.49
N ARG A 48 1.85 -0.94 -2.40
CA ARG A 48 2.41 -0.37 -3.64
C ARG A 48 2.51 1.14 -3.43
N SER A 49 3.70 1.70 -3.69
CA SER A 49 3.85 3.16 -3.74
C SER A 49 3.15 3.69 -4.99
N GLN A 50 2.25 4.66 -4.84
CA GLN A 50 1.72 5.35 -6.00
C GLN A 50 2.82 6.21 -6.63
N SER A 51 3.13 5.95 -7.89
CA SER A 51 3.81 6.90 -8.76
C SER A 51 2.79 7.94 -9.22
N SER A 52 2.91 9.18 -8.71
CA SER A 52 2.05 10.31 -9.05
C SER A 52 1.95 10.51 -10.57
N GLN A 53 0.73 10.59 -11.10
CA GLN A 53 0.47 10.95 -12.49
C GLN A 53 0.92 12.39 -12.79
N ASN A 54 1.60 12.57 -13.93
CA ASN A 54 2.17 13.80 -14.46
C ASN A 54 1.21 15.01 -14.39
N SER A 55 1.60 16.06 -13.65
CA SER A 55 1.21 17.43 -13.98
C SER A 55 2.45 18.31 -13.96
N GLU A 56 2.86 18.80 -15.12
CA GLU A 56 4.00 19.70 -15.29
C GLU A 56 3.78 21.04 -14.55
N ASN A 57 4.27 21.12 -13.31
CA ASN A 57 4.55 22.36 -12.58
C ASN A 57 5.61 22.02 -11.53
N SER A 58 6.83 22.52 -11.68
CA SER A 58 7.99 22.06 -10.89
C SER A 58 7.83 22.30 -9.38
N GLU A 59 7.29 23.45 -8.97
CA GLU A 59 7.01 23.76 -7.55
C GLU A 59 5.94 22.86 -6.95
N ALA A 60 4.84 22.63 -7.67
CA ALA A 60 3.76 21.75 -7.22
C ALA A 60 4.21 20.27 -7.15
N THR A 61 5.27 19.92 -7.88
CA THR A 61 5.84 18.57 -7.90
C THR A 61 6.69 18.33 -6.66
N GLU A 62 7.51 19.30 -6.25
CA GLU A 62 8.34 19.20 -5.04
C GLU A 62 7.48 19.13 -3.77
N GLU A 63 6.48 20.00 -3.63
CA GLU A 63 5.59 20.00 -2.47
C GLU A 63 4.81 18.66 -2.36
N ARG A 64 4.39 18.09 -3.50
CA ARG A 64 3.73 16.77 -3.53
C ARG A 64 4.67 15.64 -3.11
N ILE A 65 5.92 15.67 -3.55
CA ILE A 65 6.92 14.67 -3.17
C ILE A 65 7.19 14.77 -1.66
N GLU A 66 7.39 15.97 -1.14
CA GLU A 66 7.62 16.19 0.29
C GLU A 66 6.43 15.72 1.12
N ASN A 67 5.20 16.14 0.77
CA ASN A 67 3.98 15.72 1.46
C ASN A 67 3.81 14.19 1.43
N TYR A 68 4.16 13.55 0.31
CA TYR A 68 4.14 12.10 0.19
C TYR A 68 5.11 11.43 1.16
N TYR A 69 6.36 11.90 1.25
CA TYR A 69 7.34 11.34 2.19
C TYR A 69 6.95 11.60 3.64
N GLN A 70 6.44 12.79 3.97
CA GLN A 70 5.97 13.12 5.32
C GLN A 70 4.84 12.20 5.79
N ALA A 71 3.92 11.83 4.90
CA ALA A 71 2.84 10.90 5.20
C ALA A 71 3.30 9.42 5.20
N SER A 72 4.15 9.05 4.23
CA SER A 72 4.54 7.65 4.01
C SER A 72 5.62 7.15 4.97
N ASN A 73 6.58 7.99 5.37
CA ASN A 73 7.69 7.55 6.22
C ASN A 73 7.24 7.01 7.59
N PRO A 74 6.29 7.66 8.32
CA PRO A 74 5.75 7.10 9.56
C PRO A 74 5.03 5.76 9.34
N LEU A 75 4.32 5.60 8.22
CA LEU A 75 3.64 4.35 7.88
C LEU A 75 4.61 3.23 7.53
N ILE A 76 5.66 3.53 6.76
CA ILE A 76 6.74 2.60 6.45
C ILE A 76 7.37 2.11 7.75
N ALA A 77 7.77 3.03 8.64
CA ALA A 77 8.37 2.67 9.93
C ALA A 77 7.42 1.82 10.80
N TYR A 78 6.12 2.15 10.81
CA TYR A 78 5.10 1.36 11.52
C TYR A 78 5.05 -0.09 11.00
N TYR A 79 4.93 -0.29 9.69
CA TYR A 79 4.84 -1.63 9.10
C TYR A 79 6.16 -2.41 9.14
N GLU A 80 7.31 -1.74 9.07
CA GLU A 80 8.63 -2.35 9.31
C GLU A 80 8.75 -2.95 10.72
N SER A 81 8.13 -2.32 11.71
CA SER A 81 8.19 -2.78 13.11
C SER A 81 7.21 -3.91 13.44
N LYS A 82 6.09 -4.01 12.71
CA LYS A 82 4.97 -4.92 13.06
C LYS A 82 4.80 -6.11 12.13
N THR A 83 5.18 -5.99 10.86
CA THR A 83 4.81 -6.95 9.82
C THR A 83 5.98 -7.22 8.87
N GLN A 84 5.77 -8.13 7.92
CA GLN A 84 6.70 -8.27 6.79
C GLN A 84 6.39 -7.18 5.75
N LEU A 85 7.08 -6.04 5.85
CA LEU A 85 7.12 -5.04 4.78
C LEU A 85 8.12 -5.50 3.70
N CYS A 86 7.71 -5.45 2.44
CA CYS A 86 8.63 -5.56 1.31
C CYS A 86 8.70 -4.28 0.50
N LYS A 87 9.93 -3.86 0.22
CA LYS A 87 10.24 -2.76 -0.68
C LYS A 87 10.68 -3.36 -2.00
N VAL A 88 10.11 -2.86 -3.09
CA VAL A 88 10.45 -3.24 -4.46
C VAL A 88 11.04 -2.00 -5.13
N ASP A 89 12.16 -2.16 -5.82
CA ASP A 89 12.75 -1.08 -6.61
C ASP A 89 11.86 -0.78 -7.82
N ALA A 90 11.52 0.49 -8.03
CA ALA A 90 10.66 0.94 -9.10
C ALA A 90 11.43 1.64 -10.24
N GLU A 91 12.76 1.74 -10.18
CA GLU A 91 13.59 2.43 -11.19
C GLU A 91 13.84 1.59 -12.47
N GLY A 92 13.54 0.28 -12.43
CA GLY A 92 13.73 -0.65 -13.55
C GLY A 92 12.67 -0.56 -14.66
N THR A 93 12.74 -1.51 -15.63
CA THR A 93 11.68 -1.63 -16.64
C THR A 93 10.37 -2.12 -16.02
N GLN A 94 9.24 -1.88 -16.69
CA GLN A 94 7.94 -2.38 -16.22
C GLN A 94 7.97 -3.90 -16.00
N GLU A 95 8.62 -4.64 -16.90
CA GLU A 95 8.79 -6.08 -16.82
C GLU A 95 9.64 -6.49 -15.61
N ASP A 96 10.76 -5.82 -15.37
CA ASP A 96 11.66 -6.12 -14.24
C ASP A 96 10.95 -5.88 -12.91
N VAL A 97 10.30 -4.72 -12.76
CA VAL A 97 9.54 -4.36 -11.55
C VAL A 97 8.39 -5.35 -11.33
N PHE A 98 7.67 -5.73 -12.39
CA PHE A 98 6.60 -6.72 -12.28
C PHE A 98 7.11 -8.08 -11.83
N LEU A 99 8.23 -8.55 -12.39
CA LEU A 99 8.86 -9.81 -11.99
C LEU A 99 9.31 -9.78 -10.53
N GLU A 100 9.83 -8.65 -10.06
CA GLU A 100 10.22 -8.47 -8.65
C GLU A 100 9.00 -8.49 -7.71
N ILE A 101 7.90 -7.84 -8.08
CA ILE A 101 6.63 -7.91 -7.35
C ILE A 101 6.13 -9.36 -7.28
N CYS A 102 6.12 -10.09 -8.41
CA CYS A 102 5.70 -11.50 -8.43
C CYS A 102 6.55 -12.36 -7.50
N LYS A 103 7.88 -12.26 -7.61
CA LYS A 103 8.81 -13.00 -6.72
C LYS A 103 8.55 -12.70 -5.26
N THR A 104 8.33 -11.43 -4.93
CA THR A 104 8.02 -10.98 -3.57
C THR A 104 6.72 -11.63 -3.10
N ILE A 105 5.62 -11.48 -3.83
CA ILE A 105 4.32 -12.06 -3.46
C ILE A 105 4.40 -13.59 -3.32
N ASP A 106 5.07 -14.28 -4.25
CA ASP A 106 5.23 -15.73 -4.22
C ASP A 106 6.00 -16.20 -2.98
N SER A 107 6.96 -15.40 -2.48
CA SER A 107 7.66 -15.73 -1.24
C SER A 107 6.78 -15.62 0.01
N PHE A 108 5.76 -14.76 -0.03
CA PHE A 108 4.80 -14.51 1.06
C PHE A 108 3.62 -15.47 1.06
N LEU A 109 3.24 -16.00 -0.10
CA LEU A 109 2.11 -16.91 -0.25
C LEU A 109 2.48 -18.39 -0.01
N LYS A 110 3.75 -18.69 0.24
CA LYS A 110 4.22 -20.03 0.61
C LYS A 110 3.69 -20.51 1.95
#